data_AF-A0A2H6GNW5-F1
#
_entry.id   AF-A0A2H6GNW5-F1
#
_cell.length_a   1.000
_cell.length_b   1.000
_cell.length_c   1.000
_cell.angle_alpha   90.00
_cell.angle_beta   90.00
_cell.angle_gamma   90.00
#
_symmetry.space_group_name_H-M   'P 1'
#
loop_
_entity.id
_entity.type
_entity.pdbx_description
1 polymer ?
#
loop_
_entity_poly.entity_id
_entity_poly.type
_entity_poly.pdbx_seq_one_letter_code
_entity_poly.pdbx_strand_id
1 'polypeptide(L)'
;MLLALGVIFGGCGTYVDTTPPTSTLTDPPSYIFMNGPGETVTFRGTASDDTVGIKVEISFDGGTTWSEVINDPLHSRFDWLYAATAGELSSGGPVIWTRATDNDGNAEADQLWSAPSVSVSSTPAVLESFYANAGTVLYLSSGTGGAYGTSSSVGPVLANTKDLMVVGSGYGTALTADGFSAVDATPQTALATSSGSSYIFSVGSDLILKNLRIIGGTKGVFLADNGPLKLELGDCLLEKQEGWGIYADDTNGTGGTVQVTVSGVMIDASSATATDHGGVFLDDTVFDVSDSLVKGQQLPSGFGAGIYAQSGSGTIDSSVFSENGYAIWVSNASPVISSCVVDGNNLSQTNGIAFSGTSGTFPELRYNIVKNNSGAGVDIVGKVGPVFLHNTITNNQNAGILIDYNFSSINDLPVMGNCAAFNICSEGGRNSFFGNSPYDVIVSGTSTNFISIFAQGNYWGSGISTFAAVDQVIQDGDINGPGVPLSNWGEDFPAQRAYLLFSPFDLSNPN
;
A
#
# COMPACT_ATOMS: atom_id res chain seq x y z
N MET A 1 -8.04 -50.18 86.55
CA MET A 1 -8.55 -49.16 85.59
C MET A 1 -7.85 -49.41 84.27
N LEU A 2 -8.54 -50.03 83.32
CA LEU A 2 -8.04 -50.32 81.97
C LEU A 2 -8.94 -49.54 81.02
N LEU A 3 -8.41 -48.49 80.38
CA LEU A 3 -9.12 -47.74 79.35
C LEU A 3 -9.12 -48.59 78.07
N ALA A 4 -10.28 -49.06 77.66
CA ALA A 4 -10.48 -49.68 76.35
C ALA A 4 -10.56 -48.58 75.28
N LEU A 5 -9.49 -48.43 74.50
CA LEU A 5 -9.46 -47.60 73.31
C LEU A 5 -10.20 -48.37 72.19
N GLY A 6 -11.49 -48.06 72.01
CA GLY A 6 -12.27 -48.56 70.89
C GLY A 6 -11.78 -47.92 69.59
N VAL A 7 -11.00 -48.68 68.82
CA VAL A 7 -10.68 -48.34 67.43
C VAL A 7 -11.96 -48.58 66.61
N ILE A 8 -12.67 -47.50 66.30
CA ILE A 8 -13.73 -47.51 65.30
C ILE A 8 -13.04 -47.56 63.94
N PHE A 9 -13.09 -48.72 63.28
CA PHE A 9 -12.82 -48.79 61.84
C PHE A 9 -13.96 -48.04 61.14
N GLY A 10 -13.74 -46.76 60.88
CA GLY A 10 -14.57 -46.01 59.95
C GLY A 10 -14.47 -46.69 58.60
N GLY A 11 -15.54 -47.35 58.17
CA GLY A 11 -15.64 -47.86 56.81
C GLY A 11 -15.36 -46.71 55.86
N CYS A 12 -14.37 -46.88 54.99
CA CYS A 12 -14.18 -46.02 53.83
C CYS A 12 -15.48 -46.15 53.01
N GLY A 13 -16.39 -45.20 53.21
CA GLY A 13 -17.52 -45.05 52.30
C GLY A 13 -16.90 -44.72 50.95
N THR A 14 -17.07 -45.61 49.98
CA THR A 14 -16.74 -45.32 48.59
C THR A 14 -17.56 -44.09 48.22
N TYR A 15 -16.89 -42.95 48.01
CA TYR A 15 -17.51 -41.80 47.38
C TYR A 15 -17.93 -42.27 46.00
N VAL A 16 -19.25 -42.33 45.78
CA VAL A 16 -19.82 -42.61 44.46
C VAL A 16 -20.11 -41.24 43.87
N ASP A 17 -19.37 -40.88 42.83
CA ASP A 17 -19.66 -39.68 42.06
C ASP A 17 -21.02 -39.84 41.38
N THR A 18 -21.82 -38.80 41.46
CA THR A 18 -23.17 -38.74 40.87
C THR A 18 -23.36 -37.47 40.04
N THR A 19 -22.31 -36.66 39.90
CA THR A 19 -22.32 -35.40 39.18
C THR A 19 -21.71 -35.60 37.81
N PRO A 20 -22.43 -35.26 36.73
CA PRO A 20 -21.83 -35.30 35.40
C PRO A 20 -20.70 -34.27 35.23
N PRO A 21 -19.71 -34.57 34.38
CA PRO A 21 -18.71 -33.60 33.96
C PRO A 21 -19.36 -32.46 33.15
N THR A 22 -18.64 -31.35 33.00
CA THR A 22 -19.03 -30.23 32.12
C THR A 22 -17.97 -30.02 31.05
N SER A 23 -18.35 -29.93 29.78
CA SER A 23 -17.47 -29.62 28.64
C SER A 23 -17.72 -28.21 28.11
N THR A 24 -16.66 -27.53 27.69
CA THR A 24 -16.73 -26.19 27.08
C THR A 24 -15.84 -26.11 25.84
N LEU A 25 -16.36 -25.57 24.75
CA LEU A 25 -15.59 -25.24 23.55
C LEU A 25 -15.03 -23.82 23.72
N THR A 26 -13.70 -23.69 23.85
CA THR A 26 -13.06 -22.41 24.22
C THR A 26 -12.57 -21.59 23.04
N ASP A 27 -12.35 -22.22 21.90
CA ASP A 27 -11.80 -21.57 20.70
C ASP A 27 -12.45 -22.13 19.42
N PRO A 28 -13.75 -21.86 19.17
CA PRO A 28 -14.33 -22.16 17.88
C PRO A 28 -13.81 -21.17 16.84
N PRO A 29 -13.24 -21.64 15.71
CA PRO A 29 -12.96 -20.74 14.59
C PRO A 29 -14.27 -20.07 14.16
N SER A 30 -14.29 -18.75 13.99
CA SER A 30 -15.50 -18.06 13.50
C SER A 30 -15.83 -18.43 12.04
N TYR A 31 -14.81 -18.82 11.26
CA TYR A 31 -14.91 -19.26 9.87
C TYR A 31 -13.91 -20.37 9.59
N ILE A 32 -14.31 -21.38 8.81
CA ILE A 32 -13.44 -22.48 8.39
C ILE A 32 -13.46 -22.59 6.87
N PHE A 33 -12.29 -22.51 6.24
CA PHE A 33 -12.08 -22.80 4.83
C PHE A 33 -11.13 -23.99 4.71
N MET A 34 -11.54 -25.01 3.95
CA MET A 34 -10.70 -26.18 3.67
C MET A 34 -10.55 -26.38 2.16
N ASN A 35 -9.31 -26.44 1.70
CA ASN A 35 -8.89 -26.54 0.30
C ASN A 35 -8.72 -27.99 -0.19
N GLY A 36 -9.20 -28.97 0.57
CA GLY A 36 -9.23 -30.35 0.12
C GLY A 36 -9.55 -31.36 1.22
N PRO A 37 -9.74 -32.64 0.85
CA PRO A 37 -10.14 -33.70 1.77
C PRO A 37 -9.10 -34.03 2.85
N GLY A 38 -7.85 -33.57 2.72
CA GLY A 38 -6.76 -33.83 3.67
C GLY A 38 -6.48 -32.69 4.65
N GLU A 39 -7.14 -31.54 4.53
CA GLU A 39 -6.98 -30.46 5.49
C GLU A 39 -7.76 -30.76 6.78
N THR A 40 -7.20 -30.30 7.90
CA THR A 40 -7.81 -30.46 9.21
C THR A 40 -7.94 -29.12 9.90
N VAL A 41 -9.00 -28.96 10.69
CA VAL A 41 -9.20 -27.84 11.60
C VAL A 41 -9.21 -28.35 13.03
N THR A 42 -8.44 -27.69 13.89
CA THR A 42 -8.35 -28.06 15.29
C THR A 42 -9.40 -27.30 16.11
N PHE A 43 -10.27 -28.04 16.78
CA PHE A 43 -11.16 -27.55 17.82
C PHE A 43 -10.52 -27.77 19.19
N ARG A 44 -10.71 -26.81 20.08
CA ARG A 44 -10.15 -26.84 21.44
C ARG A 44 -11.23 -26.54 22.47
N GLY A 45 -11.12 -27.21 23.60
CA GLY A 45 -11.97 -26.94 24.74
C GLY A 45 -11.42 -27.48 26.04
N THR A 46 -12.23 -27.35 27.08
CA THR A 46 -11.93 -27.90 28.40
C THR A 46 -13.07 -28.78 28.90
N ALA A 47 -12.78 -29.67 29.82
CA ALA A 47 -13.76 -30.46 30.53
C ALA A 47 -13.40 -30.54 32.02
N SER A 48 -14.38 -30.36 32.90
CA SER A 48 -14.16 -30.34 34.35
C SER A 48 -15.13 -31.25 35.07
N ASP A 49 -14.63 -31.90 36.11
CA ASP A 49 -15.39 -32.74 37.04
C ASP A 49 -14.67 -32.79 38.41
N ASP A 50 -15.34 -33.32 39.43
CA ASP A 50 -14.73 -33.62 40.73
C ASP A 50 -13.95 -34.96 40.74
N THR A 51 -14.15 -35.80 39.72
CA THR A 51 -13.40 -37.03 39.46
C THR A 51 -12.32 -36.90 38.36
N VAL A 52 -11.51 -37.95 38.23
CA VAL A 52 -10.49 -38.07 37.17
C VAL A 52 -10.97 -39.03 36.09
N GLY A 53 -10.55 -38.82 34.84
CA GLY A 53 -10.85 -39.70 33.72
C GLY A 53 -12.12 -39.32 32.96
N ILE A 54 -12.22 -38.05 32.60
CA ILE A 54 -13.29 -37.55 31.75
C ILE A 54 -12.99 -37.95 30.31
N LYS A 55 -13.98 -38.55 29.65
CA LYS A 55 -14.01 -38.77 28.20
C LYS A 55 -14.86 -37.67 27.56
N VAL A 56 -14.33 -37.00 26.56
CA VAL A 56 -15.08 -36.00 25.77
C VAL A 56 -15.28 -36.49 24.35
N GLU A 57 -16.44 -36.21 23.79
CA GLU A 57 -16.79 -36.54 22.41
C GLU A 57 -17.35 -35.31 21.69
N ILE A 58 -17.12 -35.22 20.39
CA ILE A 58 -17.58 -34.13 19.51
C ILE A 58 -18.39 -34.70 18.35
N SER A 59 -19.41 -33.96 17.91
CA SER A 59 -20.26 -34.29 16.76
C SER A 59 -20.49 -33.07 15.87
N PHE A 60 -20.52 -33.31 14.55
CA PHE A 60 -20.77 -32.31 13.51
C PHE A 60 -22.06 -32.56 12.71
N ASP A 61 -22.81 -33.62 13.05
CA ASP A 61 -24.02 -34.06 12.34
C ASP A 61 -25.26 -34.10 13.25
N GLY A 62 -25.29 -33.21 14.25
CA GLY A 62 -26.40 -33.08 15.20
C GLY A 62 -26.51 -34.23 16.19
N GLY A 63 -25.37 -34.83 16.57
CA GLY A 63 -25.30 -35.92 17.54
C GLY A 63 -25.59 -37.31 16.97
N THR A 64 -25.60 -37.46 15.64
CA THR A 64 -25.83 -38.77 14.99
C THR A 64 -24.58 -39.64 15.09
N THR A 65 -23.40 -39.05 14.87
CA THR A 65 -22.09 -39.68 15.07
C THR A 65 -21.26 -38.88 16.06
N TRP A 66 -20.44 -39.59 16.85
CA TRP A 66 -19.61 -39.02 17.90
C TRP A 66 -18.18 -39.51 17.73
N SER A 67 -17.24 -38.56 17.76
CA SER A 67 -15.81 -38.84 17.73
C SER A 67 -15.19 -38.49 19.07
N GLU A 68 -14.36 -39.39 19.60
CA GLU A 68 -13.61 -39.13 20.82
C GLU A 68 -12.52 -38.10 20.57
N VAL A 69 -12.42 -37.10 21.44
CA VAL A 69 -11.37 -36.08 21.39
C VAL A 69 -10.11 -36.59 22.09
N ILE A 70 -8.97 -35.97 21.76
CA ILE A 70 -7.70 -36.30 22.40
C ILE A 70 -7.53 -35.36 23.60
N ASN A 71 -7.33 -35.90 24.80
CA ASN A 71 -6.88 -35.09 25.94
C ASN A 71 -5.52 -34.47 25.59
N ASP A 72 -5.35 -33.18 25.85
CA ASP A 72 -4.12 -32.44 25.59
C ASP A 72 -3.28 -32.31 26.87
N PRO A 73 -2.51 -33.35 27.26
CA PRO A 73 -1.76 -33.33 28.51
C PRO A 73 -0.66 -32.27 28.53
N LEU A 74 -0.34 -31.62 27.41
CA LEU A 74 0.68 -30.58 27.34
C LEU A 74 0.22 -29.27 27.98
N HIS A 75 -1.08 -28.99 28.00
CA HIS A 75 -1.64 -27.78 28.58
C HIS A 75 -2.32 -28.05 29.93
N SER A 76 -3.22 -29.04 29.97
CA SER A 76 -3.90 -29.48 31.18
C SER A 76 -4.53 -30.84 30.96
N ARG A 77 -4.65 -31.65 32.02
CA ARG A 77 -5.42 -32.91 31.95
C ARG A 77 -6.92 -32.72 31.66
N PHE A 78 -7.38 -31.47 31.71
CA PHE A 78 -8.75 -31.05 31.47
C PHE A 78 -8.93 -30.44 30.08
N ASP A 79 -7.85 -30.18 29.35
CA ASP A 79 -7.92 -29.61 28.01
C ASP A 79 -8.05 -30.73 26.99
N TRP A 80 -8.80 -30.47 25.93
CA TRP A 80 -8.99 -31.42 24.84
C TRP A 80 -8.85 -30.76 23.47
N LEU A 81 -8.44 -31.58 22.49
CA LEU A 81 -8.29 -31.19 21.09
C LEU A 81 -8.96 -32.20 20.15
N TYR A 82 -9.54 -31.69 19.07
CA TYR A 82 -10.06 -32.51 17.97
C TYR A 82 -9.66 -31.93 16.61
N ALA A 83 -9.02 -32.73 15.77
CA ALA A 83 -8.68 -32.34 14.40
C ALA A 83 -9.73 -32.88 13.42
N ALA A 84 -10.70 -32.04 13.05
CA ALA A 84 -11.75 -32.42 12.11
C ALA A 84 -11.27 -32.28 10.67
N THR A 85 -11.60 -33.26 9.83
CA THR A 85 -11.35 -33.27 8.40
C THR A 85 -12.47 -32.60 7.61
N ALA A 86 -12.18 -32.26 6.36
CA ALA A 86 -13.18 -31.73 5.43
C ALA A 86 -14.42 -32.61 5.23
N GLY A 87 -14.25 -33.94 5.28
CA GLY A 87 -15.36 -34.87 5.15
C GLY A 87 -16.37 -34.74 6.30
N GLU A 88 -15.88 -34.57 7.52
CA GLU A 88 -16.70 -34.49 8.74
C GLU A 88 -17.52 -33.20 8.80
N LEU A 89 -16.98 -32.10 8.27
CA LEU A 89 -17.66 -30.80 8.30
C LEU A 89 -18.66 -30.59 7.14
N SER A 90 -18.65 -31.45 6.11
CA SER A 90 -19.41 -31.27 4.87
C SER A 90 -20.86 -31.81 4.89
N SER A 91 -21.29 -32.46 5.97
CA SER A 91 -22.51 -33.31 5.99
C SER A 91 -23.84 -32.59 6.27
N GLY A 92 -23.88 -31.26 6.48
CA GLY A 92 -25.17 -30.57 6.66
C GLY A 92 -25.21 -29.26 7.45
N GLY A 93 -24.13 -28.48 7.47
CA GLY A 93 -24.02 -27.25 8.29
C GLY A 93 -23.64 -27.62 9.73
N PRO A 94 -22.45 -27.22 10.24
CA PRO A 94 -21.86 -27.91 11.37
C PRO A 94 -22.36 -27.30 12.65
N VAL A 95 -23.55 -27.72 13.06
CA VAL A 95 -23.92 -27.60 14.45
C VAL A 95 -22.93 -28.45 15.24
N ILE A 96 -22.10 -27.82 16.07
CA ILE A 96 -21.09 -28.53 16.87
C ILE A 96 -21.76 -28.93 18.18
N TRP A 97 -21.71 -30.23 18.48
CA TRP A 97 -22.17 -30.78 19.75
C TRP A 97 -20.97 -31.35 20.51
N THR A 98 -20.91 -31.10 21.81
CA THR A 98 -19.96 -31.76 22.71
C THR A 98 -20.68 -32.47 23.83
N ARG A 99 -20.10 -33.55 24.33
CA ARG A 99 -20.54 -34.19 25.57
C ARG A 99 -19.34 -34.76 26.32
N ALA A 100 -19.47 -34.85 27.63
CA ALA A 100 -18.49 -35.47 28.50
C ALA A 100 -19.11 -36.64 29.29
N THR A 101 -18.31 -37.66 29.61
CA THR A 101 -18.69 -38.77 30.49
C THR A 101 -17.53 -39.07 31.43
N ASP A 102 -17.81 -39.23 32.72
CA ASP A 102 -16.81 -39.59 33.72
C ASP A 102 -16.59 -41.11 33.81
N ASN A 103 -15.77 -41.53 34.77
CA ASN A 103 -15.48 -42.96 35.01
C ASN A 103 -16.60 -43.71 35.73
N ASP A 104 -17.51 -43.01 36.40
CA ASP A 104 -18.65 -43.57 37.12
C ASP A 104 -19.90 -43.70 36.22
N GLY A 105 -19.80 -43.20 34.98
CA GLY A 105 -20.82 -43.27 33.94
C GLY A 105 -21.80 -42.11 33.97
N ASN A 106 -21.54 -41.04 34.74
CA ASN A 106 -22.33 -39.83 34.69
C ASN A 106 -22.00 -39.09 33.39
N ALA A 107 -23.03 -38.76 32.61
CA ALA A 107 -22.89 -38.13 31.31
C ALA A 107 -23.50 -36.72 31.33
N GLU A 108 -22.74 -35.77 30.79
CA GLU A 108 -23.22 -34.42 30.53
C GLU A 108 -24.39 -34.48 29.53
N ALA A 109 -25.35 -33.56 29.65
CA ALA A 109 -26.29 -33.32 28.57
C ALA A 109 -25.55 -32.72 27.37
N ASP A 110 -25.86 -33.16 26.16
CA ASP A 110 -25.15 -32.66 24.98
C ASP A 110 -25.22 -31.12 24.88
N GLN A 111 -24.07 -30.49 24.70
CA GLN A 111 -23.91 -29.04 24.61
C GLN A 111 -23.90 -28.60 23.15
N LEU A 112 -24.75 -27.64 22.82
CA LEU A 112 -24.91 -27.06 21.48
C LEU A 112 -24.08 -25.78 21.34
N TRP A 113 -23.19 -25.73 20.36
CA TRP A 113 -22.37 -24.56 20.05
C TRP A 113 -22.75 -23.93 18.71
N SER A 114 -22.62 -22.61 18.63
CA SER A 114 -22.82 -21.88 17.37
C SER A 114 -21.79 -22.32 16.33
N ALA A 115 -22.30 -22.76 15.17
CA ALA A 115 -21.51 -23.24 14.06
C ALA A 115 -20.60 -22.14 13.46
N PRO A 116 -19.33 -22.43 13.16
CA PRO A 116 -18.56 -21.69 12.16
C PRO A 116 -19.28 -21.74 10.81
N SER A 117 -19.18 -20.69 10.01
CA SER A 117 -19.50 -20.84 8.57
C SER A 117 -18.38 -21.67 7.92
N VAL A 118 -18.73 -22.79 7.30
CA VAL A 118 -17.76 -23.71 6.69
C VAL A 118 -17.93 -23.75 5.18
N SER A 119 -16.82 -23.54 4.47
CA SER A 119 -16.72 -23.73 3.03
C SER A 119 -15.67 -24.80 2.74
N VAL A 120 -16.10 -25.89 2.12
CA VAL A 120 -15.24 -27.00 1.71
C VAL A 120 -15.19 -27.03 0.19
N SER A 121 -14.03 -26.74 -0.40
CA SER A 121 -13.86 -26.88 -1.85
C SER A 121 -13.26 -28.25 -2.18
N SER A 122 -13.93 -29.03 -3.03
CA SER A 122 -13.46 -30.34 -3.50
C SER A 122 -12.50 -30.26 -4.70
N THR A 123 -12.28 -29.07 -5.23
CA THR A 123 -11.37 -28.75 -6.33
C THR A 123 -10.49 -27.57 -5.88
N PRO A 124 -9.18 -27.49 -6.24
CA PRO A 124 -8.43 -26.24 -6.09
C PRO A 124 -9.27 -25.15 -6.75
N ALA A 125 -9.71 -24.17 -5.98
CA ALA A 125 -10.67 -23.20 -6.46
C ALA A 125 -10.04 -22.41 -7.62
N VAL A 126 -10.38 -22.78 -8.84
CA VAL A 126 -10.34 -21.85 -9.97
C VAL A 126 -11.40 -20.83 -9.63
N LEU A 127 -10.97 -19.67 -9.11
CA LEU A 127 -11.85 -18.54 -8.87
C LEU A 127 -12.31 -18.00 -10.24
N GLU A 128 -13.31 -18.64 -10.84
CA GLU A 128 -13.90 -18.14 -12.10
C GLU A 128 -14.83 -16.94 -11.85
N SER A 129 -15.40 -16.85 -10.65
CA SER A 129 -16.04 -15.65 -10.09
C SER A 129 -16.37 -15.88 -8.61
N PHE A 130 -16.15 -14.87 -7.75
CA PHE A 130 -16.61 -14.86 -6.36
C PHE A 130 -17.58 -13.71 -6.17
N TYR A 131 -18.81 -14.03 -5.76
CA TYR A 131 -19.79 -13.03 -5.33
C TYR A 131 -19.84 -13.07 -3.81
N ALA A 132 -19.41 -11.97 -3.18
CA ALA A 132 -19.34 -11.84 -1.74
C ALA A 132 -20.53 -11.05 -1.20
N ASN A 133 -21.05 -11.43 -0.03
CA ASN A 133 -22.01 -10.60 0.70
C ASN A 133 -21.26 -9.53 1.52
N ALA A 134 -21.92 -8.43 1.94
CA ALA A 134 -21.27 -7.41 2.76
C ALA A 134 -20.70 -8.02 4.05
N GLY A 135 -19.44 -7.67 4.36
CA GLY A 135 -18.71 -8.22 5.50
C GLY A 135 -18.13 -9.61 5.28
N THR A 136 -18.14 -10.12 4.03
CA THR A 136 -17.48 -11.40 3.72
C THR A 136 -15.97 -11.19 3.68
N VAL A 137 -15.27 -11.92 4.55
CA VAL A 137 -13.81 -12.03 4.49
C VAL A 137 -13.46 -13.31 3.74
N LEU A 138 -12.81 -13.15 2.58
CA LEU A 138 -12.24 -14.27 1.85
C LEU A 138 -10.80 -14.50 2.33
N TYR A 139 -10.62 -15.53 3.16
CA TYR A 139 -9.30 -16.00 3.54
C TYR A 139 -8.81 -17.01 2.49
N LEU A 140 -7.69 -16.71 1.86
CA LEU A 140 -7.06 -17.60 0.88
C LEU A 140 -5.79 -18.19 1.49
N SER A 141 -5.81 -19.49 1.84
CA SER A 141 -4.65 -20.17 2.42
C SER A 141 -3.58 -20.51 1.38
N SER A 142 -2.30 -20.44 1.76
CA SER A 142 -1.10 -20.71 0.95
C SER A 142 -0.83 -22.19 0.67
N GLY A 143 -1.88 -23.02 0.54
CA GLY A 143 -1.71 -24.40 0.07
C GLY A 143 -0.88 -24.42 -1.21
N THR A 144 -0.08 -25.48 -1.42
CA THR A 144 0.92 -25.64 -2.51
C THR A 144 0.36 -25.62 -3.95
N GLY A 145 -0.83 -25.09 -4.17
CA GLY A 145 -1.41 -24.84 -5.49
C GLY A 145 -2.33 -23.63 -5.41
N GLY A 146 -1.75 -22.43 -5.57
CA GLY A 146 -2.46 -21.15 -5.50
C GLY A 146 -3.79 -21.13 -6.27
N ALA A 147 -4.67 -20.17 -5.95
CA ALA A 147 -5.92 -19.98 -6.68
C ALA A 147 -5.61 -19.48 -8.11
N TYR A 148 -5.39 -20.42 -9.03
CA TYR A 148 -5.10 -20.14 -10.43
C TYR A 148 -6.40 -19.97 -11.21
N GLY A 149 -6.68 -18.76 -11.69
CA GLY A 149 -7.62 -18.53 -12.78
C GLY A 149 -6.94 -18.80 -14.13
N THR A 150 -6.69 -20.07 -14.50
CA THR A 150 -5.94 -20.43 -15.72
C THR A 150 -6.79 -20.61 -16.99
N SER A 151 -8.02 -20.12 -17.04
CA SER A 151 -8.79 -20.16 -18.30
C SER A 151 -8.74 -18.81 -19.01
N SER A 152 -8.55 -18.82 -20.34
CA SER A 152 -8.66 -17.66 -21.23
C SER A 152 -10.08 -17.04 -21.27
N SER A 153 -10.93 -17.39 -20.30
CA SER A 153 -12.32 -17.02 -20.14
C SER A 153 -12.65 -16.57 -18.70
N VAL A 154 -11.67 -16.47 -17.79
CA VAL A 154 -11.92 -16.01 -16.42
C VAL A 154 -12.27 -14.52 -16.46
N GLY A 155 -13.51 -14.22 -16.05
CA GLY A 155 -13.98 -12.87 -15.85
C GLY A 155 -13.35 -12.23 -14.60
N PRO A 156 -13.37 -10.90 -14.50
CA PRO A 156 -12.82 -10.18 -13.34
C PRO A 156 -13.55 -10.52 -12.04
N VAL A 157 -12.87 -10.38 -10.90
CA VAL A 157 -13.53 -10.37 -9.59
C VAL A 157 -14.32 -9.06 -9.48
N LEU A 158 -15.65 -9.17 -9.51
CA LEU A 158 -16.56 -8.03 -9.42
C LEU A 158 -16.99 -7.80 -7.97
N ALA A 159 -16.53 -6.70 -7.36
CA ALA A 159 -17.03 -6.22 -6.08
C ALA A 159 -18.12 -5.16 -6.33
N ASN A 160 -19.29 -5.55 -6.82
CA ASN A 160 -20.24 -4.62 -7.46
C ASN A 160 -21.44 -4.18 -6.60
N THR A 161 -21.66 -4.75 -5.42
CA THR A 161 -22.87 -4.48 -4.63
C THR A 161 -22.65 -4.36 -3.13
N LYS A 162 -21.49 -4.79 -2.62
CA LYS A 162 -21.20 -4.97 -1.19
C LYS A 162 -19.69 -5.04 -0.92
N ASP A 163 -19.29 -4.52 0.23
CA ASP A 163 -17.89 -4.45 0.66
C ASP A 163 -17.22 -5.83 0.68
N LEU A 164 -16.02 -5.91 0.10
CA LEU A 164 -15.23 -7.14 0.00
C LEU A 164 -13.89 -6.96 0.73
N MET A 165 -13.55 -7.91 1.60
CA MET A 165 -12.21 -8.02 2.18
C MET A 165 -11.55 -9.33 1.74
N VAL A 166 -10.39 -9.25 1.09
CA VAL A 166 -9.57 -10.40 0.72
C VAL A 166 -8.25 -10.35 1.48
N VAL A 167 -7.98 -11.39 2.26
CA VAL A 167 -6.75 -11.49 3.06
C VAL A 167 -5.99 -12.74 2.63
N GLY A 168 -4.79 -12.52 2.11
CA GLY A 168 -3.83 -13.60 1.86
C GLY A 168 -3.02 -13.97 3.10
N SER A 169 -2.29 -15.06 2.99
CA SER A 169 -1.49 -15.65 4.06
C SER A 169 -0.20 -14.89 4.41
N GLY A 170 0.10 -13.78 3.74
CA GLY A 170 1.23 -12.90 4.08
C GLY A 170 2.24 -12.76 2.95
N TYR A 171 2.65 -11.52 2.68
CA TYR A 171 4.02 -11.22 2.26
C TYR A 171 4.82 -11.07 3.56
N GLY A 172 5.88 -11.86 3.75
CA GLY A 172 6.75 -11.68 4.91
C GLY A 172 7.28 -10.25 4.94
N THR A 173 7.21 -9.58 6.09
CA THR A 173 7.56 -8.18 6.35
C THR A 173 9.07 -7.89 6.20
N ALA A 174 9.67 -8.21 5.06
CA ALA A 174 11.07 -7.94 4.77
C ALA A 174 11.30 -6.47 4.38
N LEU A 175 10.89 -5.55 5.27
CA LEU A 175 11.43 -4.19 5.33
C LEU A 175 12.73 -4.27 6.13
N THR A 176 13.86 -4.50 5.45
CA THR A 176 15.17 -4.21 6.05
C THR A 176 15.53 -2.74 5.84
N ALA A 177 16.26 -2.16 6.78
CA ALA A 177 16.63 -0.74 6.84
C ALA A 177 17.38 -0.18 5.60
N ASP A 178 17.78 -1.03 4.65
CA ASP A 178 18.59 -0.67 3.47
C ASP A 178 17.87 -0.80 2.11
N GLY A 179 16.54 -0.89 2.12
CA GLY A 179 15.72 -0.93 0.91
C GLY A 179 14.99 -2.25 0.71
N PHE A 180 13.92 -2.19 -0.06
CA PHE A 180 13.07 -3.32 -0.44
C PHE A 180 13.90 -4.40 -1.13
N SER A 181 14.12 -5.54 -0.47
CA SER A 181 14.72 -6.72 -1.11
C SER A 181 13.67 -7.41 -1.98
N ALA A 182 14.03 -7.75 -3.21
CA ALA A 182 13.15 -8.48 -4.11
C ALA A 182 12.76 -9.86 -3.55
N VAL A 183 11.45 -10.13 -3.59
CA VAL A 183 10.72 -11.41 -3.56
C VAL A 183 11.48 -12.60 -2.96
N ASP A 184 11.26 -12.85 -1.67
CA ASP A 184 11.53 -14.18 -1.11
C ASP A 184 10.50 -15.17 -1.65
N ALA A 185 10.96 -16.36 -2.05
CA ALA A 185 10.21 -17.39 -2.77
C ALA A 185 9.20 -18.17 -1.88
N THR A 186 8.78 -17.59 -0.76
CA THR A 186 7.81 -18.19 0.16
C THR A 186 6.43 -18.34 -0.50
N PRO A 187 5.64 -19.38 -0.14
CA PRO A 187 4.33 -19.62 -0.71
C PRO A 187 3.38 -18.48 -0.36
N GLN A 188 3.19 -17.58 -1.32
CA GLN A 188 2.30 -16.43 -1.23
C GLN A 188 0.93 -16.79 -1.79
N THR A 189 -0.12 -16.21 -1.22
CA THR A 189 -1.44 -16.19 -1.85
C THR A 189 -1.37 -15.36 -3.13
N ALA A 190 -1.27 -16.03 -4.28
CA ALA A 190 -1.23 -15.40 -5.59
C ALA A 190 -2.61 -15.43 -6.27
N LEU A 191 -3.04 -14.27 -6.76
CA LEU A 191 -4.15 -14.09 -7.68
C LEU A 191 -3.58 -13.72 -9.03
N ALA A 192 -3.80 -14.56 -10.04
CA ALA A 192 -3.21 -14.38 -11.35
C ALA A 192 -4.26 -14.44 -12.45
N THR A 193 -4.09 -13.60 -13.49
CA THR A 193 -4.87 -13.68 -14.72
C THR A 193 -3.96 -13.83 -15.93
N SER A 194 -4.50 -14.36 -17.03
CA SER A 194 -3.78 -14.40 -18.31
C SER A 194 -3.56 -12.99 -18.89
N SER A 195 -2.53 -12.87 -19.74
CA SER A 195 -2.35 -11.73 -20.65
C SER A 195 -3.62 -11.52 -21.49
N GLY A 196 -4.17 -10.31 -21.50
CA GLY A 196 -5.41 -9.96 -22.22
C GLY A 196 -6.66 -9.76 -21.38
N SER A 197 -6.67 -10.09 -20.08
CA SER A 197 -7.75 -9.66 -19.18
C SER A 197 -7.61 -8.17 -18.87
N SER A 198 -8.68 -7.39 -19.03
CA SER A 198 -8.63 -5.93 -18.81
C SER A 198 -8.26 -5.56 -17.38
N TYR A 199 -8.68 -6.36 -16.39
CA TYR A 199 -8.36 -6.15 -14.98
C TYR A 199 -8.57 -7.42 -14.14
N ILE A 200 -7.89 -7.53 -13.00
CA ILE A 200 -8.10 -8.63 -12.03
C ILE A 200 -9.29 -8.32 -11.11
N PHE A 201 -9.30 -7.12 -10.54
CA PHE A 201 -10.39 -6.61 -9.72
C PHE A 201 -11.09 -5.44 -10.42
N SER A 202 -12.42 -5.44 -10.42
CA SER A 202 -13.23 -4.25 -10.69
C SER A 202 -14.14 -3.94 -9.52
N VAL A 203 -14.05 -2.70 -9.08
CA VAL A 203 -14.59 -2.21 -7.82
C VAL A 203 -15.82 -1.35 -8.10
N GLY A 204 -16.98 -1.81 -7.63
CA GLY A 204 -18.24 -1.06 -7.59
C GLY A 204 -18.82 -0.92 -6.17
N SER A 205 -18.03 -1.26 -5.15
CA SER A 205 -18.27 -1.08 -3.72
C SER A 205 -16.93 -1.17 -2.98
N ASP A 206 -16.86 -0.85 -1.69
CA ASP A 206 -15.59 -0.79 -0.96
C ASP A 206 -14.80 -2.11 -1.03
N LEU A 207 -13.48 -2.02 -1.24
CA LEU A 207 -12.59 -3.15 -1.40
C LEU A 207 -11.37 -3.02 -0.49
N ILE A 208 -11.10 -4.05 0.31
CA ILE A 208 -9.90 -4.16 1.14
C ILE A 208 -9.12 -5.40 0.69
N LEU A 209 -7.88 -5.20 0.24
CA LEU A 209 -6.97 -6.28 -0.14
C LEU A 209 -5.72 -6.21 0.74
N LYS A 210 -5.41 -7.32 1.42
CA LYS A 210 -4.23 -7.42 2.28
C LYS A 210 -3.42 -8.67 2.02
N ASN A 211 -2.09 -8.56 2.04
CA ASN A 211 -1.19 -9.72 2.02
C ASN A 211 -1.30 -10.60 0.76
N LEU A 212 -1.51 -9.98 -0.41
CA LEU A 212 -1.72 -10.67 -1.68
C LEU A 212 -0.59 -10.43 -2.67
N ARG A 213 -0.36 -11.41 -3.54
CA ARG A 213 0.38 -11.22 -4.80
C ARG A 213 -0.60 -11.20 -5.96
N ILE A 214 -0.61 -10.14 -6.74
CA ILE A 214 -1.54 -9.89 -7.85
C ILE A 214 -0.71 -9.87 -9.14
N ILE A 215 -0.94 -10.85 -10.03
CA ILE A 215 -0.08 -11.12 -11.18
C ILE A 215 -0.87 -11.02 -12.50
N GLY A 216 -0.39 -10.20 -13.43
CA GLY A 216 -0.95 -10.11 -14.78
C GLY A 216 -2.11 -9.12 -14.90
N GLY A 217 -2.79 -9.19 -16.05
CA GLY A 217 -3.87 -8.28 -16.45
C GLY A 217 -3.36 -6.96 -17.04
N THR A 218 -4.21 -6.25 -17.78
CA THR A 218 -3.92 -4.87 -18.19
C THR A 218 -3.94 -3.93 -16.99
N LYS A 219 -4.82 -4.18 -16.02
CA LYS A 219 -4.84 -3.46 -14.74
C LYS A 219 -4.87 -4.44 -13.56
N GLY A 220 -4.11 -4.20 -12.50
CA GLY A 220 -4.21 -5.03 -11.30
C GLY A 220 -5.55 -4.80 -10.61
N VAL A 221 -5.78 -3.56 -10.19
CA VAL A 221 -7.05 -3.10 -9.60
C VAL A 221 -7.62 -1.96 -10.43
N PHE A 222 -8.89 -2.07 -10.82
CA PHE A 222 -9.61 -1.05 -11.57
C PHE A 222 -10.79 -0.49 -10.77
N LEU A 223 -10.76 0.82 -10.56
CA LEU A 223 -11.83 1.61 -9.98
C LEU A 223 -12.25 2.63 -11.02
N ALA A 224 -13.50 2.57 -11.45
CA ALA A 224 -14.07 3.61 -12.30
C ALA A 224 -15.52 3.83 -11.90
N ASP A 225 -15.88 5.09 -11.73
CA ASP A 225 -16.98 5.39 -10.84
C ASP A 225 -18.42 5.40 -11.43
N ASN A 226 -19.39 5.07 -10.55
CA ASN A 226 -20.81 5.45 -10.53
C ASN A 226 -21.37 5.78 -9.08
N GLY A 227 -20.52 6.02 -8.06
CA GLY A 227 -20.84 6.45 -6.69
C GLY A 227 -19.63 6.53 -5.70
N PRO A 228 -19.80 6.79 -4.40
CA PRO A 228 -18.66 6.73 -3.46
C PRO A 228 -18.02 5.34 -3.42
N LEU A 229 -16.69 5.24 -3.59
CA LEU A 229 -15.94 3.98 -3.59
C LEU A 229 -14.66 4.11 -2.77
N LYS A 230 -14.32 3.09 -1.98
CA LYS A 230 -13.05 3.03 -1.24
C LYS A 230 -12.23 1.79 -1.62
N LEU A 231 -10.94 2.00 -1.90
CA LEU A 231 -9.92 0.94 -1.97
C LEU A 231 -8.96 1.07 -0.79
N GLU A 232 -8.72 -0.03 -0.08
CA GLU A 232 -7.57 -0.18 0.81
C GLU A 232 -6.68 -1.34 0.32
N LEU A 233 -5.43 -1.03 0.01
CA LEU A 233 -4.41 -2.00 -0.40
C LEU A 233 -3.29 -2.00 0.65
N GLY A 234 -3.09 -3.12 1.34
CA GLY A 234 -2.07 -3.25 2.39
C GLY A 234 -1.15 -4.45 2.18
N ASP A 235 0.16 -4.27 2.25
CA ASP A 235 1.13 -5.38 2.23
C ASP A 235 0.99 -6.31 1.00
N CYS A 236 0.73 -5.71 -0.16
CA CYS A 236 0.51 -6.43 -1.42
C CYS A 236 1.70 -6.32 -2.37
N LEU A 237 1.85 -7.31 -3.26
CA LEU A 237 2.76 -7.28 -4.41
C LEU A 237 1.95 -7.29 -5.70
N LEU A 238 2.10 -6.26 -6.53
CA LEU A 238 1.54 -6.19 -7.86
C LEU A 238 2.68 -6.32 -8.86
N GLU A 239 2.62 -7.33 -9.73
CA GLU A 239 3.63 -7.53 -10.77
C GLU A 239 3.02 -8.01 -12.08
N LYS A 240 3.73 -7.74 -13.17
CA LYS A 240 3.37 -8.20 -14.52
C LYS A 240 2.08 -7.63 -15.08
N GLN A 241 1.65 -6.46 -14.61
CA GLN A 241 0.56 -5.74 -15.26
C GLN A 241 1.05 -5.20 -16.61
N GLU A 242 0.27 -5.44 -17.67
CA GLU A 242 0.55 -4.92 -19.02
C GLU A 242 0.23 -3.42 -19.12
N GLY A 243 -0.54 -2.89 -18.15
CA GLY A 243 -0.84 -1.49 -17.97
C GLY A 243 -0.61 -0.97 -16.56
N TRP A 244 -1.68 -0.62 -15.85
CA TRP A 244 -1.57 0.02 -14.53
C TRP A 244 -1.63 -1.00 -13.40
N GLY A 245 -0.73 -0.92 -12.42
CA GLY A 245 -0.90 -1.67 -11.16
C GLY A 245 -2.27 -1.39 -10.54
N ILE A 246 -2.54 -0.10 -10.32
CA ILE A 246 -3.81 0.42 -9.81
C ILE A 246 -4.28 1.52 -10.76
N TYR A 247 -5.55 1.47 -11.16
CA TYR A 247 -6.18 2.52 -11.95
C TYR A 247 -7.45 2.98 -11.24
N ALA A 248 -7.51 4.24 -10.83
CA ALA A 248 -8.65 4.83 -10.17
C ALA A 248 -9.07 6.13 -10.86
N ASP A 249 -10.35 6.23 -11.23
CA ASP A 249 -10.89 7.28 -12.09
C ASP A 249 -12.34 7.63 -11.68
N ASP A 250 -12.54 8.86 -11.21
CA ASP A 250 -13.86 9.42 -10.81
C ASP A 250 -14.40 10.43 -11.83
N THR A 251 -13.85 10.48 -13.05
CA THR A 251 -14.21 11.52 -14.04
C THR A 251 -15.68 11.51 -14.50
N ASN A 252 -16.43 10.44 -14.19
CA ASN A 252 -17.85 10.34 -14.52
C ASN A 252 -18.78 11.06 -13.51
N GLY A 253 -18.26 11.59 -12.40
CA GLY A 253 -18.88 12.69 -11.66
C GLY A 253 -20.28 12.45 -11.12
N THR A 254 -20.60 11.22 -10.71
CA THR A 254 -21.94 10.90 -10.18
C THR A 254 -22.17 11.33 -8.72
N GLY A 255 -21.22 12.06 -8.13
CA GLY A 255 -21.30 12.66 -6.80
C GLY A 255 -20.69 11.81 -5.68
N GLY A 256 -19.96 10.76 -6.04
CA GLY A 256 -19.07 10.01 -5.16
C GLY A 256 -17.72 10.69 -4.97
N THR A 257 -16.91 10.15 -4.07
CA THR A 257 -15.47 10.39 -4.05
C THR A 257 -14.82 9.03 -4.07
N VAL A 258 -14.00 8.76 -5.09
CA VAL A 258 -13.14 7.58 -5.09
C VAL A 258 -11.98 7.80 -4.12
N GLN A 259 -11.92 7.00 -3.06
CA GLN A 259 -10.88 7.02 -2.04
C GLN A 259 -9.90 5.86 -2.25
N VAL A 260 -8.60 6.14 -2.33
CA VAL A 260 -7.56 5.13 -2.57
C VAL A 260 -6.51 5.20 -1.47
N THR A 261 -6.41 4.16 -0.65
CA THR A 261 -5.34 4.00 0.35
C THR A 261 -4.44 2.84 -0.05
N VAL A 262 -3.14 3.11 -0.19
CA VAL A 262 -2.11 2.12 -0.56
C VAL A 262 -0.98 2.22 0.47
N SER A 263 -0.71 1.14 1.20
CA SER A 263 0.30 1.13 2.25
C SER A 263 1.10 -0.17 2.27
N GLY A 264 2.44 -0.09 2.36
CA GLY A 264 3.28 -1.28 2.38
C GLY A 264 3.26 -2.09 1.06
N VAL A 265 2.90 -1.46 -0.06
CA VAL A 265 2.69 -2.17 -1.33
C VAL A 265 3.94 -2.09 -2.21
N MET A 266 4.29 -3.21 -2.84
CA MET A 266 5.28 -3.24 -3.92
C MET A 266 4.57 -3.34 -5.27
N ILE A 267 4.86 -2.42 -6.18
CA ILE A 267 4.33 -2.41 -7.55
C ILE A 267 5.51 -2.47 -8.53
N ASP A 268 5.57 -3.56 -9.29
CA ASP A 268 6.52 -3.76 -10.38
C ASP A 268 5.84 -3.52 -11.73
N ALA A 269 6.06 -2.31 -12.27
CA ALA A 269 5.53 -1.82 -13.54
C ALA A 269 6.42 -2.20 -14.75
N SER A 270 7.40 -3.11 -14.60
CA SER A 270 8.31 -3.54 -15.68
C SER A 270 7.65 -4.24 -16.86
N SER A 271 6.41 -4.69 -16.69
CA SER A 271 5.64 -5.32 -17.77
C SER A 271 4.69 -4.36 -18.48
N ALA A 272 4.64 -3.09 -18.09
CA ALA A 272 3.83 -2.08 -18.76
C ALA A 272 4.28 -1.94 -20.22
N THR A 273 3.34 -2.08 -21.16
CA THR A 273 3.64 -2.12 -22.61
C THR A 273 3.28 -0.85 -23.36
N ALA A 274 2.38 -0.02 -22.82
CA ALA A 274 1.94 1.23 -23.45
C ALA A 274 2.44 2.45 -22.68
N THR A 275 2.62 3.53 -23.42
CA THR A 275 3.32 4.71 -22.95
C THR A 275 2.55 5.53 -21.92
N ASP A 276 1.26 5.25 -21.74
CA ASP A 276 0.31 5.81 -20.78
C ASP A 276 0.00 4.84 -19.63
N HIS A 277 0.94 3.97 -19.29
CA HIS A 277 0.82 2.96 -18.23
C HIS A 277 1.89 3.12 -17.14
N GLY A 278 1.67 2.51 -15.97
CA GLY A 278 2.59 2.66 -14.83
C GLY A 278 2.15 1.96 -13.55
N GLY A 279 2.56 2.49 -12.40
CA GLY A 279 2.24 1.88 -11.11
C GLY A 279 0.81 2.19 -10.66
N VAL A 280 0.51 3.46 -10.41
CA VAL A 280 -0.79 3.94 -9.91
C VAL A 280 -1.27 5.11 -10.76
N PHE A 281 -2.48 5.02 -11.29
CA PHE A 281 -3.19 6.13 -11.94
C PHE A 281 -4.34 6.61 -11.05
N LEU A 282 -4.41 7.92 -10.84
CA LEU A 282 -5.34 8.59 -9.93
C LEU A 282 -5.94 9.80 -10.65
N ASP A 283 -7.22 9.75 -11.00
CA ASP A 283 -7.96 10.88 -11.59
C ASP A 283 -9.23 11.17 -10.80
N ASP A 284 -9.35 12.41 -10.32
CA ASP A 284 -10.42 12.95 -9.49
C ASP A 284 -10.64 12.15 -8.19
N THR A 285 -9.52 11.70 -7.60
CA THR A 285 -9.54 10.83 -6.41
C THR A 285 -9.03 11.55 -5.15
N VAL A 286 -9.43 11.03 -3.99
CA VAL A 286 -8.78 11.30 -2.71
C VAL A 286 -7.86 10.13 -2.40
N PHE A 287 -6.56 10.38 -2.23
CA PHE A 287 -5.60 9.28 -2.10
C PHE A 287 -4.61 9.45 -0.94
N ASP A 288 -4.14 8.31 -0.44
CA ASP A 288 -3.05 8.19 0.52
C ASP A 288 -2.17 7.01 0.11
N VAL A 289 -0.99 7.31 -0.42
CA VAL A 289 0.00 6.30 -0.82
C VAL A 289 1.20 6.42 0.11
N SER A 290 1.44 5.40 0.93
CA SER A 290 2.49 5.40 1.96
C SER A 290 3.33 4.13 1.94
N ASP A 291 4.56 4.23 2.44
CA ASP A 291 5.44 3.08 2.74
C ASP A 291 5.56 2.05 1.60
N SER A 292 5.50 2.51 0.36
CA SER A 292 5.37 1.66 -0.82
C SER A 292 6.60 1.73 -1.73
N LEU A 293 6.86 0.66 -2.48
CA LEU A 293 7.85 0.64 -3.55
C LEU A 293 7.15 0.60 -4.90
N VAL A 294 7.43 1.56 -5.77
CA VAL A 294 6.95 1.53 -7.16
C VAL A 294 8.13 1.58 -8.11
N LYS A 295 8.29 0.57 -8.95
CA LYS A 295 9.46 0.45 -9.81
C LYS A 295 9.19 -0.08 -11.21
N GLY A 296 10.18 0.14 -12.08
CA GLY A 296 10.35 -0.63 -13.30
C GLY A 296 9.55 -0.14 -14.50
N GLN A 297 8.81 0.97 -14.42
CA GLN A 297 8.15 1.50 -15.62
C GLN A 297 9.23 1.94 -16.63
N GLN A 298 9.47 1.15 -17.70
CA GLN A 298 10.64 1.31 -18.59
C GLN A 298 10.36 1.97 -19.95
N LEU A 299 9.24 2.67 -20.11
CA LEU A 299 8.85 3.17 -21.44
C LEU A 299 9.39 4.58 -21.73
N PRO A 300 10.11 4.77 -22.86
CA PRO A 300 10.96 5.95 -23.11
C PRO A 300 10.21 7.25 -23.48
N SER A 301 8.87 7.26 -23.55
CA SER A 301 8.10 8.48 -23.85
C SER A 301 6.60 8.25 -23.67
N GLY A 302 5.93 9.00 -22.78
CA GLY A 302 4.47 9.11 -22.70
C GLY A 302 3.94 9.38 -21.30
N PHE A 303 2.63 9.16 -21.11
CA PHE A 303 1.90 9.52 -19.89
C PHE A 303 2.12 8.58 -18.68
N GLY A 304 3.07 7.66 -18.76
CA GLY A 304 3.33 6.66 -17.75
C GLY A 304 4.22 7.15 -16.60
N ALA A 305 3.87 6.79 -15.37
CA ALA A 305 4.63 7.12 -14.18
C ALA A 305 4.53 6.00 -13.12
N GLY A 306 5.44 6.00 -12.15
CA GLY A 306 5.25 5.21 -10.93
C GLY A 306 3.91 5.56 -10.29
N ILE A 307 3.69 6.83 -10.00
CA ILE A 307 2.35 7.38 -9.68
C ILE A 307 2.03 8.52 -10.65
N TYR A 308 0.88 8.45 -11.30
CA TYR A 308 0.30 9.55 -12.07
C TYR A 308 -0.99 10.05 -11.37
N ALA A 309 -0.90 11.21 -10.73
CA ALA A 309 -2.02 11.93 -10.13
C ALA A 309 -2.50 13.02 -11.10
N GLN A 310 -3.54 12.72 -11.90
CA GLN A 310 -4.06 13.57 -12.97
C GLN A 310 -5.06 14.64 -12.50
N SER A 311 -5.73 14.40 -11.37
CA SER A 311 -6.49 15.41 -10.63
C SER A 311 -6.78 14.86 -9.22
N GLY A 312 -7.48 15.63 -8.40
CA GLY A 312 -7.78 15.26 -7.01
C GLY A 312 -6.73 15.75 -6.01
N SER A 313 -6.73 15.14 -4.82
CA SER A 313 -5.91 15.58 -3.69
C SER A 313 -5.56 14.42 -2.77
N GLY A 314 -4.41 14.49 -2.09
CA GLY A 314 -3.96 13.37 -1.28
C GLY A 314 -2.53 13.49 -0.79
N THR A 315 -2.02 12.37 -0.28
CA THR A 315 -0.65 12.22 0.22
C THR A 315 0.08 11.15 -0.57
N ILE A 316 1.36 11.41 -0.86
CA ILE A 316 2.34 10.41 -1.30
C ILE A 316 3.49 10.52 -0.32
N ASP A 317 3.57 9.60 0.64
CA ASP A 317 4.50 9.70 1.77
C ASP A 317 5.43 8.48 1.87
N SER A 318 6.65 8.69 2.36
CA SER A 318 7.56 7.63 2.82
C SER A 318 7.77 6.48 1.82
N SER A 319 7.64 6.78 0.51
CA SER A 319 7.64 5.78 -0.56
C SER A 319 8.92 5.87 -1.41
N VAL A 320 9.25 4.75 -2.05
CA VAL A 320 10.46 4.61 -2.89
C VAL A 320 10.05 4.43 -4.35
N PHE A 321 10.66 5.22 -5.22
CA PHE A 321 10.43 5.19 -6.66
C PHE A 321 11.76 5.03 -7.40
N SER A 322 11.88 3.95 -8.16
CA SER A 322 13.12 3.65 -8.89
C SER A 322 12.88 3.00 -10.24
N GLU A 323 13.77 3.22 -11.20
CA GLU A 323 13.71 2.59 -12.51
C GLU A 323 12.39 2.84 -13.27
N ASN A 324 11.72 3.97 -13.01
CA ASN A 324 10.55 4.41 -13.75
C ASN A 324 10.95 5.39 -14.86
N GLY A 325 10.03 5.70 -15.77
CA GLY A 325 10.09 6.90 -16.59
C GLY A 325 9.93 8.12 -15.69
N TYR A 326 8.69 8.57 -15.47
CA TYR A 326 8.43 9.47 -14.35
C TYR A 326 8.26 8.64 -13.07
N ALA A 327 8.92 9.01 -11.98
CA ALA A 327 8.63 8.38 -10.69
C ALA A 327 7.27 8.85 -10.18
N ILE A 328 7.06 10.17 -10.14
CA ILE A 328 5.79 10.78 -9.77
C ILE A 328 5.45 11.84 -10.82
N TRP A 329 4.24 11.78 -11.35
CA TRP A 329 3.69 12.83 -12.20
C TRP A 329 2.40 13.35 -11.60
N VAL A 330 2.35 14.65 -11.39
CA VAL A 330 1.17 15.38 -10.91
C VAL A 330 0.71 16.28 -12.04
N SER A 331 -0.48 16.03 -12.59
CA SER A 331 -1.17 16.94 -13.49
C SER A 331 -2.40 17.47 -12.78
N ASN A 332 -2.69 18.78 -12.81
CA ASN A 332 -3.92 19.39 -12.25
C ASN A 332 -4.35 18.98 -10.81
N ALA A 333 -3.48 18.36 -10.03
CA ALA A 333 -3.74 17.92 -8.66
C ALA A 333 -2.91 18.74 -7.66
N SER A 334 -3.26 18.69 -6.38
CA SER A 334 -2.51 19.35 -5.30
C SER A 334 -2.17 18.40 -4.15
N PRO A 335 -1.42 17.29 -4.40
CA PRO A 335 -0.98 16.41 -3.33
C PRO A 335 0.10 17.02 -2.46
N VAL A 336 0.25 16.45 -1.27
CA VAL A 336 1.48 16.56 -0.48
C VAL A 336 2.35 15.34 -0.75
N ILE A 337 3.54 15.56 -1.28
CA ILE A 337 4.56 14.54 -1.52
C ILE A 337 5.63 14.70 -0.46
N SER A 338 5.77 13.73 0.44
CA SER A 338 6.68 13.83 1.57
C SER A 338 7.54 12.60 1.83
N SER A 339 8.76 12.83 2.33
CA SER A 339 9.65 11.76 2.81
C SER A 339 9.95 10.66 1.77
N CYS A 340 9.72 10.92 0.48
CA CYS A 340 9.92 9.93 -0.58
C CYS A 340 11.37 9.91 -1.05
N VAL A 341 11.79 8.74 -1.55
CA VAL A 341 13.08 8.55 -2.23
C VAL A 341 12.81 8.27 -3.71
N VAL A 342 13.22 9.20 -4.57
CA VAL A 342 13.14 9.10 -6.03
C VAL A 342 14.55 8.91 -6.56
N ASP A 343 14.91 7.69 -6.94
CA ASP A 343 16.29 7.32 -7.26
C ASP A 343 16.38 6.46 -8.53
N GLY A 344 17.26 6.84 -9.46
CA GLY A 344 17.64 5.95 -10.56
C GLY A 344 16.58 5.77 -11.64
N ASN A 345 15.73 6.77 -11.88
CA ASN A 345 14.78 6.80 -13.01
C ASN A 345 15.55 7.18 -14.28
N ASN A 346 16.22 6.18 -14.87
CA ASN A 346 17.35 6.33 -15.79
C ASN A 346 17.03 6.11 -17.28
N LEU A 347 15.75 6.06 -17.66
CA LEU A 347 15.39 6.00 -19.08
C LEU A 347 15.72 7.32 -19.78
N SER A 348 16.00 7.35 -21.07
CA SER A 348 16.41 8.60 -21.74
C SER A 348 15.43 9.77 -21.49
N GLN A 349 15.92 10.85 -20.86
CA GLN A 349 15.20 12.12 -20.59
C GLN A 349 14.00 12.03 -19.64
N THR A 350 14.04 11.14 -18.65
CA THR A 350 12.90 10.99 -17.74
C THR A 350 13.12 11.71 -16.41
N ASN A 351 12.13 12.51 -16.02
CA ASN A 351 12.24 13.34 -14.81
C ASN A 351 11.89 12.52 -13.56
N GLY A 352 12.48 12.86 -12.42
CA GLY A 352 12.09 12.25 -11.15
C GLY A 352 10.64 12.57 -10.82
N ILE A 353 10.35 13.85 -10.57
CA ILE A 353 9.00 14.34 -10.28
C ILE A 353 8.59 15.36 -11.33
N ALA A 354 7.42 15.22 -11.92
CA ALA A 354 6.87 16.17 -12.87
C ALA A 354 5.60 16.83 -12.31
N PHE A 355 5.52 18.15 -12.45
CA PHE A 355 4.33 18.95 -12.16
C PHE A 355 3.83 19.58 -13.46
N SER A 356 2.57 19.35 -13.81
CA SER A 356 1.91 19.96 -14.95
C SER A 356 0.50 20.42 -14.63
N GLY A 357 -0.04 21.36 -15.39
CA GLY A 357 -1.46 21.70 -15.29
C GLY A 357 -1.79 23.17 -15.47
N THR A 358 -3.02 23.47 -15.09
CA THR A 358 -3.63 24.79 -15.16
C THR A 358 -3.51 25.55 -13.83
N SER A 359 -3.85 26.84 -13.85
CA SER A 359 -3.72 27.74 -12.70
C SER A 359 -4.57 27.28 -11.53
N GLY A 360 -4.04 27.39 -10.31
CA GLY A 360 -4.76 27.07 -9.07
C GLY A 360 -4.36 25.74 -8.43
N THR A 361 -3.31 25.09 -8.93
CA THR A 361 -2.76 23.84 -8.39
C THR A 361 -1.47 24.12 -7.62
N PHE A 362 -1.42 23.65 -6.38
CA PHE A 362 -0.36 23.97 -5.41
C PHE A 362 0.12 22.71 -4.68
N PRO A 363 0.73 21.76 -5.39
CA PRO A 363 1.32 20.59 -4.75
C PRO A 363 2.45 20.98 -3.79
N GLU A 364 2.58 20.26 -2.69
CA GLU A 364 3.65 20.46 -1.71
C GLU A 364 4.67 19.34 -1.83
N LEU A 365 5.95 19.70 -1.95
CA LEU A 365 7.07 18.78 -2.00
C LEU A 365 7.91 19.01 -0.74
N ARG A 366 7.94 18.05 0.19
CA ARG A 366 8.71 18.20 1.43
C ARG A 366 9.54 16.99 1.89
N TYR A 367 10.74 17.22 2.41
CA TYR A 367 11.59 16.16 2.97
C TYR A 367 11.94 15.02 2.00
N ASN A 368 11.86 15.25 0.68
CA ASN A 368 12.13 14.22 -0.32
C ASN A 368 13.62 14.16 -0.68
N ILE A 369 14.08 12.99 -1.10
CA ILE A 369 15.39 12.77 -1.70
C ILE A 369 15.17 12.42 -3.18
N VAL A 370 15.61 13.30 -4.09
CA VAL A 370 15.44 13.14 -5.53
C VAL A 370 16.81 13.11 -6.21
N LYS A 371 17.24 11.94 -6.68
CA LYS A 371 18.62 11.76 -7.16
C LYS A 371 18.78 10.79 -8.32
N ASN A 372 19.91 10.93 -9.01
CA ASN A 372 20.35 10.00 -10.06
C ASN A 372 19.29 9.75 -11.15
N ASN A 373 18.48 10.76 -11.50
CA ASN A 373 17.54 10.66 -12.62
C ASN A 373 18.22 11.12 -13.92
N SER A 374 17.83 10.54 -15.04
CA SER A 374 18.37 10.86 -16.38
C SER A 374 17.88 12.20 -16.94
N GLY A 375 16.73 12.70 -16.46
CA GLY A 375 16.18 14.01 -16.76
C GLY A 375 16.42 15.01 -15.63
N ALA A 376 15.45 15.88 -15.41
CA ALA A 376 15.45 16.76 -14.24
C ALA A 376 15.09 15.97 -12.98
N GLY A 377 15.60 16.38 -11.82
CA GLY A 377 15.10 15.88 -10.54
C GLY A 377 13.62 16.22 -10.40
N VAL A 378 13.30 17.51 -10.57
CA VAL A 378 11.92 18.00 -10.60
C VAL A 378 11.71 18.84 -11.86
N ASP A 379 10.65 18.56 -12.61
CA ASP A 379 10.24 19.31 -13.79
C ASP A 379 8.88 19.98 -13.54
N ILE A 380 8.76 21.26 -13.92
CA ILE A 380 7.57 22.08 -13.68
C ILE A 380 7.16 22.70 -14.99
N VAL A 381 5.99 22.31 -15.46
CA VAL A 381 5.43 22.72 -16.74
C VAL A 381 4.05 23.35 -16.53
N GLY A 382 3.74 24.39 -17.28
CA GLY A 382 2.41 25.03 -17.24
C GLY A 382 2.21 25.93 -16.02
N LYS A 383 0.96 26.06 -15.53
CA LYS A 383 0.55 27.07 -14.54
C LYS A 383 0.50 26.54 -13.09
N VAL A 384 1.38 25.62 -12.74
CA VAL A 384 1.43 25.00 -11.40
C VAL A 384 2.32 25.84 -10.49
N GLY A 385 1.93 25.97 -9.21
CA GLY A 385 2.71 26.65 -8.17
C GLY A 385 3.12 25.69 -7.05
N PRO A 386 4.06 24.75 -7.29
CA PRO A 386 4.52 23.84 -6.24
C PRO A 386 5.25 24.58 -5.11
N VAL A 387 5.11 24.08 -3.89
CA VAL A 387 5.83 24.54 -2.69
C VAL A 387 6.93 23.54 -2.33
N PHE A 388 8.15 24.01 -2.07
CA PHE A 388 9.31 23.15 -1.74
C PHE A 388 9.83 23.40 -0.33
N LEU A 389 9.91 22.34 0.50
CA LEU A 389 10.40 22.42 1.88
C LEU A 389 11.37 21.28 2.21
N HIS A 390 12.61 21.57 2.61
CA HIS A 390 13.54 20.55 3.12
C HIS A 390 13.87 19.37 2.18
N ASN A 391 13.80 19.58 0.86
CA ASN A 391 14.16 18.53 -0.10
C ASN A 391 15.66 18.49 -0.38
N THR A 392 16.17 17.31 -0.72
CA THR A 392 17.53 17.11 -1.26
C THR A 392 17.43 16.64 -2.71
N ILE A 393 17.91 17.43 -3.66
CA ILE A 393 17.86 17.11 -5.08
C ILE A 393 19.28 17.14 -5.67
N THR A 394 19.77 15.98 -6.12
CA THR A 394 21.20 15.82 -6.45
C THR A 394 21.49 14.84 -7.58
N ASN A 395 22.60 15.02 -8.29
CA ASN A 395 23.10 14.08 -9.29
C ASN A 395 22.10 13.74 -10.42
N ASN A 396 21.22 14.66 -10.80
CA ASN A 396 20.34 14.50 -11.95
C ASN A 396 21.04 14.98 -13.24
N GLN A 397 20.80 14.32 -14.38
CA GLN A 397 21.57 14.48 -15.61
C GLN A 397 21.12 15.64 -16.52
N ASN A 398 19.97 16.28 -16.25
CA ASN A 398 19.56 17.53 -16.93
C ASN A 398 19.55 18.74 -15.97
N ALA A 399 18.80 18.65 -14.88
CA ALA A 399 18.69 19.73 -13.90
C ALA A 399 18.35 19.17 -12.52
N GLY A 400 18.66 19.88 -11.44
CA GLY A 400 17.99 19.63 -10.16
C GLY A 400 16.51 19.98 -10.29
N ILE A 401 16.21 21.24 -10.63
CA ILE A 401 14.88 21.72 -10.99
C ILE A 401 14.88 22.28 -12.41
N LEU A 402 13.99 21.80 -13.27
CA LEU A 402 13.65 22.41 -14.55
C LEU A 402 12.29 23.09 -14.43
N ILE A 403 12.23 24.34 -14.88
CA ILE A 403 11.00 25.13 -14.93
C ILE A 403 10.79 25.52 -16.39
N ASP A 404 9.80 24.92 -17.05
CA ASP A 404 9.46 25.18 -18.44
C ASP A 404 8.13 25.94 -18.59
N TYR A 405 8.23 27.25 -18.76
CA TYR A 405 7.10 28.15 -18.92
C TYR A 405 6.91 28.55 -20.39
N ASN A 406 6.12 27.75 -21.11
CA ASN A 406 5.61 28.10 -22.43
C ASN A 406 4.25 28.81 -22.32
N PHE A 407 4.24 30.03 -21.77
CA PHE A 407 3.04 30.87 -21.75
C PHE A 407 2.92 31.74 -22.99
N SER A 408 1.72 31.78 -23.58
CA SER A 408 1.39 32.66 -24.70
C SER A 408 1.04 34.09 -24.28
N SER A 409 0.76 34.37 -22.99
CA SER A 409 0.49 35.73 -22.48
C SER A 409 0.94 35.96 -21.03
N ILE A 410 1.12 37.22 -20.63
CA ILE A 410 1.48 37.62 -19.24
C ILE A 410 0.33 37.42 -18.25
N ASN A 411 -0.92 37.49 -18.73
CA ASN A 411 -2.12 37.27 -17.90
C ASN A 411 -2.33 35.78 -17.58
N ASP A 412 -1.53 34.92 -18.20
CA ASP A 412 -1.53 33.48 -17.98
C ASP A 412 -0.53 33.04 -16.90
N LEU A 413 0.28 33.96 -16.37
CA LEU A 413 1.04 33.70 -15.16
C LEU A 413 0.04 33.36 -14.06
N PRO A 414 0.24 32.23 -13.34
CA PRO A 414 -0.64 31.90 -12.23
C PRO A 414 -0.69 33.11 -11.30
N VAL A 415 -1.88 33.70 -11.14
CA VAL A 415 -2.15 34.69 -10.09
C VAL A 415 -2.10 33.90 -8.80
N MET A 416 -0.89 33.65 -8.34
CA MET A 416 -0.59 33.05 -7.07
C MET A 416 -1.03 34.08 -6.02
N GLY A 417 -2.21 33.87 -5.42
CA GLY A 417 -2.81 34.78 -4.46
C GLY A 417 -1.78 35.25 -3.43
N ASN A 418 -1.58 36.56 -3.30
CA ASN A 418 -0.56 37.21 -2.47
C ASN A 418 0.91 36.76 -2.62
N CYS A 419 1.24 35.87 -3.55
CA CYS A 419 2.60 35.37 -3.78
C CYS A 419 2.93 35.47 -5.26
N ALA A 420 3.26 36.65 -5.80
CA ALA A 420 3.60 36.82 -7.22
C ALA A 420 4.92 36.13 -7.68
N ALA A 421 5.35 35.06 -7.02
CA ALA A 421 6.64 34.41 -7.22
C ALA A 421 6.56 32.89 -7.04
N PHE A 422 7.37 32.18 -7.82
CA PHE A 422 7.62 30.76 -7.63
C PHE A 422 8.21 30.59 -6.23
N ASN A 423 7.43 30.05 -5.29
CA ASN A 423 7.76 30.05 -3.87
C ASN A 423 8.50 28.76 -3.49
N ILE A 424 9.80 28.73 -3.74
CA ILE A 424 10.71 27.79 -3.08
C ILE A 424 10.95 28.39 -1.68
N CYS A 425 9.94 28.24 -0.82
CA CYS A 425 9.67 29.02 0.39
C CYS A 425 10.84 29.70 1.11
N SER A 426 10.57 30.95 1.48
CA SER A 426 11.34 31.88 2.30
C SER A 426 11.14 31.74 3.83
N GLU A 427 10.35 30.77 4.32
CA GLU A 427 10.08 30.59 5.74
C GLU A 427 10.40 29.17 6.22
N GLY A 428 11.61 28.98 6.76
CA GLY A 428 11.99 27.83 7.59
C GLY A 428 12.50 26.57 6.87
N GLY A 429 12.14 26.37 5.60
CA GLY A 429 12.50 25.18 4.81
C GLY A 429 13.79 25.32 4.00
N ARG A 430 14.93 24.79 4.47
CA ARG A 430 16.17 24.78 3.65
C ARG A 430 16.18 23.59 2.69
N ASN A 431 16.00 23.84 1.39
CA ASN A 431 16.24 22.84 0.34
C ASN A 431 17.72 22.80 -0.05
N SER A 432 18.19 21.65 -0.54
CA SER A 432 19.56 21.44 -1.01
C SER A 432 19.57 20.94 -2.45
N PHE A 433 20.04 21.76 -3.39
CA PHE A 433 20.20 21.43 -4.80
C PHE A 433 21.69 21.40 -5.13
N PHE A 434 22.27 20.24 -5.49
CA PHE A 434 23.70 20.16 -5.80
C PHE A 434 24.11 18.95 -6.63
N GLY A 435 25.21 19.07 -7.38
CA GLY A 435 25.77 17.96 -8.16
C GLY A 435 24.92 17.57 -9.37
N ASN A 436 23.92 18.38 -9.72
CA ASN A 436 23.14 18.19 -10.93
C ASN A 436 23.92 18.74 -12.13
N SER A 437 23.73 18.13 -13.29
CA SER A 437 24.44 18.50 -14.52
C SER A 437 23.41 18.70 -15.64
N PRO A 438 23.58 19.68 -16.53
CA PRO A 438 24.54 20.78 -16.44
C PRO A 438 24.25 21.81 -15.34
N TYR A 439 23.05 21.86 -14.76
CA TYR A 439 22.67 22.93 -13.81
C TYR A 439 21.91 22.40 -12.60
N ASP A 440 21.98 23.12 -11.47
CA ASP A 440 21.14 22.81 -10.33
C ASP A 440 19.71 23.30 -10.54
N VAL A 441 19.53 24.48 -11.16
CA VAL A 441 18.22 24.97 -11.60
C VAL A 441 18.27 25.58 -12.99
N ILE A 442 17.32 25.21 -13.84
CA ILE A 442 17.10 25.74 -15.19
C ILE A 442 15.72 26.39 -15.24
N VAL A 443 15.67 27.61 -15.78
CA VAL A 443 14.42 28.24 -16.20
C VAL A 443 14.43 28.39 -17.72
N SER A 444 13.54 27.66 -18.40
CA SER A 444 13.27 27.79 -19.83
C SER A 444 11.91 28.43 -20.05
N GLY A 445 11.82 29.31 -21.03
CA GLY A 445 10.58 29.94 -21.43
C GLY A 445 10.78 30.89 -22.58
N THR A 446 9.81 30.98 -23.47
CA THR A 446 9.84 31.89 -24.63
C THR A 446 9.29 33.28 -24.31
N SER A 447 8.69 33.46 -23.13
CA SER A 447 8.09 34.74 -22.73
C SER A 447 9.10 35.66 -22.04
N THR A 448 9.03 36.97 -22.31
CA THR A 448 9.86 38.03 -21.70
C THR A 448 9.41 38.39 -20.27
N ASN A 449 8.74 37.48 -19.58
CA ASN A 449 8.09 37.77 -18.31
C ASN A 449 8.97 37.45 -17.11
N PHE A 450 8.87 38.30 -16.09
CA PHE A 450 9.63 38.19 -14.85
C PHE A 450 9.09 37.06 -13.98
N ILE A 451 9.94 36.09 -13.65
CA ILE A 451 9.68 35.11 -12.60
C ILE A 451 10.61 35.47 -11.45
N SER A 452 10.03 35.89 -10.33
CA SER A 452 10.79 35.97 -9.09
C SER A 452 10.89 34.56 -8.51
N ILE A 453 12.12 34.11 -8.27
CA ILE A 453 12.43 32.91 -7.52
C ILE A 453 12.91 33.36 -6.16
N PHE A 454 12.12 33.12 -5.12
CA PHE A 454 12.57 33.38 -3.76
C PHE A 454 13.53 32.28 -3.33
N ALA A 455 14.77 32.65 -3.02
CA ALA A 455 15.88 31.74 -2.80
C ALA A 455 16.32 31.64 -1.33
N GLN A 456 15.65 32.36 -0.43
CA GLN A 456 16.10 32.58 0.94
C GLN A 456 16.21 31.26 1.72
N GLY A 457 17.41 30.95 2.22
CA GLY A 457 17.68 29.76 3.03
C GLY A 457 17.92 28.46 2.27
N ASN A 458 17.80 28.45 0.94
CA ASN A 458 18.08 27.27 0.11
C ASN A 458 19.57 27.23 -0.30
N TYR A 459 20.13 26.03 -0.42
CA TYR A 459 21.47 25.83 -1.00
C TYR A 459 21.36 25.52 -2.49
N TRP A 460 21.99 26.35 -3.31
CA TRP A 460 21.87 26.39 -4.77
C TRP A 460 23.17 26.02 -5.47
N GLY A 461 23.73 24.86 -5.12
CA GLY A 461 24.94 24.26 -5.70
C GLY A 461 25.87 25.19 -6.50
N SER A 462 26.21 24.81 -7.73
CA SER A 462 27.24 25.48 -8.55
C SER A 462 26.72 26.25 -9.77
N GLY A 463 25.41 26.25 -10.05
CA GLY A 463 24.91 27.01 -11.20
C GLY A 463 23.38 27.09 -11.33
N ILE A 464 22.92 28.31 -11.63
CA ILE A 464 21.58 28.61 -12.15
C ILE A 464 21.75 29.12 -13.58
N SER A 465 21.00 28.57 -14.52
CA SER A 465 20.99 29.03 -15.92
C SER A 465 19.59 29.51 -16.32
N THR A 466 19.54 30.67 -16.97
CA THR A 466 18.32 31.25 -17.54
C THR A 466 18.49 31.45 -19.04
N PHE A 467 17.57 30.91 -19.85
CA PHE A 467 17.66 30.97 -21.32
C PHE A 467 16.86 32.11 -21.96
N ALA A 468 16.19 32.97 -21.17
CA ALA A 468 15.43 34.13 -21.65
C ALA A 468 15.57 35.35 -20.70
N ALA A 469 15.01 36.50 -21.10
CA ALA A 469 15.08 37.78 -20.39
C ALA A 469 14.44 37.72 -18.99
N VAL A 470 15.16 37.15 -18.02
CA VAL A 470 14.81 37.12 -16.60
C VAL A 470 15.66 38.18 -15.89
N ASP A 471 15.04 39.30 -15.52
CA ASP A 471 15.73 40.48 -14.97
C ASP A 471 15.97 40.40 -13.44
N GLN A 472 15.33 39.45 -12.73
CA GLN A 472 15.50 39.25 -11.28
C GLN A 472 15.44 37.77 -10.88
N VAL A 473 16.58 37.07 -10.96
CA VAL A 473 16.64 35.65 -10.63
C VAL A 473 16.82 35.40 -9.12
N ILE A 474 17.40 36.32 -8.36
CA ILE A 474 17.80 36.03 -6.97
C ILE A 474 17.73 37.30 -6.13
N GLN A 475 16.74 37.39 -5.24
CA GLN A 475 16.86 38.23 -4.04
C GLN A 475 17.21 37.31 -2.87
N ASP A 476 18.33 37.58 -2.21
CA ASP A 476 18.70 37.03 -0.89
C ASP A 476 19.03 35.53 -0.78
N GLY A 477 19.38 34.86 -1.90
CA GLY A 477 19.94 33.50 -1.89
C GLY A 477 21.45 33.48 -1.64
N ASP A 478 21.91 32.56 -0.79
CA ASP A 478 23.33 32.40 -0.41
C ASP A 478 24.07 31.60 -1.49
N ILE A 479 24.56 32.27 -2.54
CA ILE A 479 25.31 31.66 -3.66
C ILE A 479 26.77 31.45 -3.21
N ASN A 480 27.00 30.49 -2.32
CA ASN A 480 28.36 30.15 -1.91
C ASN A 480 28.94 29.10 -2.85
N GLY A 481 29.82 29.54 -3.76
CA GLY A 481 30.63 28.65 -4.58
C GLY A 481 31.48 27.70 -3.72
N PRO A 482 31.97 26.59 -4.31
CA PRO A 482 32.66 25.53 -3.57
C PRO A 482 34.00 26.05 -3.02
N GLY A 483 34.04 26.33 -1.70
CA GLY A 483 35.28 26.77 -1.05
C GLY A 483 35.19 27.28 0.39
N VAL A 484 34.00 27.49 0.97
CA VAL A 484 33.89 28.01 2.35
C VAL A 484 33.69 26.86 3.35
N PRO A 485 34.57 26.69 4.35
CA PRO A 485 34.43 25.64 5.37
C PRO A 485 33.19 25.86 6.24
N LEU A 486 32.49 24.77 6.56
CA LEU A 486 31.29 24.68 7.42
C LEU A 486 31.47 25.16 8.89
N SER A 487 32.62 25.72 9.28
CA SER A 487 32.96 25.97 10.69
C SER A 487 32.50 27.31 11.27
N ASN A 488 31.85 28.20 10.51
CA ASN A 488 31.41 29.51 11.00
C ASN A 488 29.90 29.73 10.81
N TRP A 489 29.08 28.94 11.51
CA TRP A 489 27.67 29.27 11.73
C TRP A 489 27.49 29.76 13.17
N GLY A 490 27.84 31.02 13.40
CA GLY A 490 27.70 31.69 14.69
C GLY A 490 27.47 33.20 14.49
N GLU A 491 26.26 33.63 14.83
CA GLU A 491 25.79 34.97 15.20
C GLU A 491 25.92 36.15 14.19
N ASP A 492 24.75 36.76 13.93
CA ASP A 492 24.47 38.11 13.42
C ASP A 492 25.01 38.57 12.05
N PHE A 493 24.09 38.75 11.09
CA PHE A 493 24.34 39.50 9.84
C PHE A 493 23.46 40.75 9.73
N PRO A 494 24.04 41.90 9.33
CA PRO A 494 23.36 42.90 8.54
C PRO A 494 23.80 42.82 7.06
N ALA A 495 22.81 42.79 6.17
CA ALA A 495 22.78 43.14 4.75
C ALA A 495 24.10 43.08 3.94
N GLN A 496 24.20 42.10 3.04
CA GLN A 496 24.98 42.23 1.80
C GLN A 496 24.10 41.90 0.59
N ARG A 497 23.93 42.91 -0.29
CA ARG A 497 23.32 42.77 -1.61
C ARG A 497 24.38 42.26 -2.58
N ALA A 498 24.18 41.09 -3.17
CA ALA A 498 24.97 40.63 -4.31
C ALA A 498 24.37 41.19 -5.61
N TYR A 499 25.19 41.85 -6.43
CA TYR A 499 24.84 42.23 -7.80
C TYR A 499 25.31 41.12 -8.76
N LEU A 500 24.40 40.57 -9.57
CA LEU A 500 24.76 39.75 -10.74
C LEU A 500 25.33 40.67 -11.84
N LEU A 501 26.49 40.30 -12.41
CA LEU A 501 27.05 40.93 -13.59
C LEU A 501 26.37 40.41 -14.86
N PHE A 502 25.76 41.31 -15.64
CA PHE A 502 25.36 41.03 -17.02
C PHE A 502 26.57 41.15 -17.95
N SER A 503 26.75 40.19 -18.86
CA SER A 503 27.56 40.38 -20.07
C SER A 503 26.78 41.28 -21.04
N PRO A 504 27.38 42.32 -21.64
CA PRO A 504 26.70 43.13 -22.64
C PRO A 504 26.45 42.33 -23.92
N PHE A 505 25.23 42.48 -24.46
CA PHE A 505 24.81 41.99 -25.76
C PHE A 505 25.70 42.55 -26.90
N ASP A 506 25.91 41.70 -27.91
CA ASP A 506 26.49 42.03 -29.21
C ASP A 506 25.57 43.00 -29.98
N LEU A 507 26.13 44.14 -30.40
CA LEU A 507 25.46 45.21 -31.14
C LEU A 507 25.59 45.06 -32.68
N SER A 508 25.96 43.89 -33.22
CA SER A 508 26.22 43.75 -34.65
C SER A 508 25.16 43.06 -35.52
N ASN A 509 23.85 43.25 -35.28
CA ASN A 509 22.85 42.89 -36.30
C ASN A 509 21.85 44.03 -36.59
N PRO A 510 22.08 44.82 -37.65
CA PRO A 510 21.06 45.66 -38.25
C PRO A 510 20.38 44.88 -39.37
N ASN A 511 19.41 44.04 -39.02
CA ASN A 511 18.34 43.55 -39.90
C ASN A 511 17.13 43.14 -39.07
#